data_AF-A0A378F5C2-F1
#
_entry.id   AF-A0A378F5C2-F1
#
_cell.length_a   1.000
_cell.length_b   1.000
_cell.length_c   1.000
_cell.angle_alpha   90.00
_cell.angle_beta   90.00
_cell.angle_gamma   90.00
#
_symmetry.space_group_name_H-M   'P 1'
#
loop_
_entity.id
_entity.type
_entity.pdbx_description
1 polymer ?
#
loop_
_entity_poly.entity_id
_entity_poly.type
_entity_poly.pdbx_seq_one_letter_code
_entity_poly.pdbx_strand_id
1 'polypeptide(L)'
;MLQSTPPRYEYHLTPRGRDFRMVLLALAEWGNRHFAPEGRQMQLVEMATQRHVEPVMVDKATGEEIIPGKYAMVPGPAASPLMKYRHEYLLRKREGDSGQKFQPEPYRDASNESDQ
;
A
#
# COMPACT_ATOMS: atom_id res chain seq x y z
N MET A 1 -4.80 51.11 -14.90
CA MET A 1 -4.65 49.81 -15.61
C MET A 1 -4.84 48.71 -14.57
N LEU A 2 -5.99 48.04 -14.53
CA LEU A 2 -6.24 46.97 -13.55
C LEU A 2 -5.87 45.61 -14.14
N GLN A 3 -4.75 45.09 -13.64
CA GLN A 3 -4.45 43.70 -13.31
C GLN A 3 -5.30 42.61 -14.00
N SER A 4 -4.69 41.91 -14.96
CA SER A 4 -5.18 40.63 -15.49
C SER A 4 -5.32 39.61 -14.35
N THR A 5 -6.49 39.00 -14.21
CA THR A 5 -6.74 37.95 -13.20
C THR A 5 -5.71 36.82 -13.36
N PRO A 6 -5.01 36.41 -12.28
CA PRO A 6 -4.03 35.33 -12.38
C PRO A 6 -4.71 34.02 -12.81
N PRO A 7 -4.03 33.19 -13.64
CA PRO A 7 -4.61 31.92 -14.09
C PRO A 7 -4.91 30.99 -12.90
N ARG A 8 -6.09 30.38 -12.92
CA ARG A 8 -6.52 29.38 -11.94
C ARG A 8 -6.36 27.98 -12.53
N TYR A 9 -5.96 27.04 -11.69
CA TYR A 9 -5.82 25.63 -12.07
C TYR A 9 -6.76 24.77 -11.24
N GLU A 10 -7.29 23.73 -11.88
CA GLU A 10 -8.07 22.70 -11.22
C GLU A 10 -7.27 21.40 -11.15
N TYR A 11 -7.37 20.72 -10.01
CA TYR A 11 -6.72 19.44 -9.80
C TYR A 11 -7.75 18.33 -9.93
N HIS A 12 -7.61 17.52 -10.97
CA HIS A 12 -8.46 16.38 -11.23
C HIS A 12 -7.74 15.10 -10.83
N LEU A 13 -8.44 14.20 -10.13
CA LEU A 13 -7.87 12.90 -9.79
C LEU A 13 -7.61 12.08 -11.06
N THR A 14 -6.44 11.47 -11.11
CA THR A 14 -6.12 10.43 -12.08
C THR A 14 -6.83 9.12 -11.71
N PRO A 15 -6.89 8.12 -12.61
CA PRO A 15 -7.35 6.78 -12.26
C PRO A 15 -6.61 6.20 -11.04
N ARG A 16 -5.27 6.33 -11.01
CA ARG A 16 -4.45 5.91 -9.86
C ARG A 16 -4.84 6.64 -8.57
N GLY A 17 -5.15 7.93 -8.66
CA GLY A 17 -5.64 8.71 -7.52
C GLY A 17 -7.00 8.23 -7.00
N ARG A 18 -7.90 7.81 -7.89
CA ARG A 18 -9.19 7.21 -7.50
C ARG A 18 -9.02 5.85 -6.83
N ASP A 19 -8.10 5.01 -7.31
CA ASP A 19 -7.82 3.69 -6.74
C ASP A 19 -7.17 3.80 -5.35
N PHE A 20 -6.47 4.90 -5.08
CA PHE A 20 -5.81 5.16 -3.79
C PHE A 20 -6.79 5.34 -2.61
N ARG A 21 -8.10 5.48 -2.88
CA ARG A 21 -9.13 5.63 -1.83
C ARG A 21 -9.06 4.56 -0.74
N MET A 22 -8.67 3.33 -1.08
CA MET A 22 -8.59 2.23 -0.10
C MET A 22 -7.54 2.48 0.97
N VAL A 23 -6.42 3.09 0.60
CA VAL A 23 -5.35 3.47 1.54
C VAL A 23 -5.83 4.60 2.45
N LEU A 24 -6.52 5.60 1.89
CA LEU A 24 -7.06 6.72 2.67
C LEU A 24 -8.07 6.25 3.71
N LEU A 25 -8.96 5.31 3.36
CA LEU A 25 -9.93 4.74 4.29
C LEU A 25 -9.25 3.94 5.40
N ALA A 26 -8.22 3.14 5.07
CA ALA A 26 -7.45 2.40 6.07
C ALA A 26 -6.74 3.33 7.05
N LEU A 27 -6.15 4.43 6.56
CA LEU A 27 -5.52 5.45 7.40
C LEU A 27 -6.52 6.16 8.31
N ALA A 28 -7.72 6.49 7.79
CA ALA A 28 -8.77 7.10 8.58
C ALA A 28 -9.26 6.18 9.72
N GLU A 29 -9.46 4.89 9.43
CA GLU A 29 -9.85 3.90 10.45
C GLU A 29 -8.77 3.74 11.52
N TRP A 30 -7.51 3.60 11.11
CA TRP A 30 -6.38 3.55 12.03
C TRP A 30 -6.27 4.82 12.90
N GLY A 31 -6.41 5.99 12.28
CA GLY A 31 -6.40 7.27 12.98
C GLY A 31 -7.50 7.37 14.03
N ASN A 32 -8.72 7.02 13.66
CA ASN A 32 -9.88 6.98 14.56
C ASN A 32 -9.69 5.99 15.72
N ARG A 33 -9.04 4.86 15.51
CA ARG A 33 -8.82 3.86 16.56
C ARG A 33 -7.78 4.30 17.59
N HIS A 34 -6.77 5.06 17.17
CA HIS A 34 -5.60 5.35 18.00
C HIS A 34 -5.47 6.80 18.47
N PHE A 35 -6.12 7.75 17.79
CA PHE A 35 -5.92 9.19 18.04
C PHE A 35 -7.23 9.96 18.26
N ALA A 36 -8.33 9.28 18.59
CA ALA A 36 -9.62 9.91 18.84
C ALA A 36 -10.11 9.67 20.29
N PRO A 37 -9.40 10.19 21.32
CA PRO A 37 -9.78 9.97 22.72
C PRO A 37 -11.13 10.61 23.09
N GLU A 38 -11.52 11.68 22.41
CA GLU A 38 -12.84 12.33 22.55
C GLU A 38 -13.94 11.65 21.71
N GLY A 39 -13.59 10.60 20.96
CA GLY A 39 -14.47 9.93 20.01
C GLY A 39 -14.20 10.33 18.55
N ARG A 40 -14.74 9.53 17.61
CA ARG A 40 -14.50 9.67 16.17
C ARG A 40 -15.06 11.00 15.65
N GLN A 41 -14.19 11.93 15.23
CA GLN A 41 -14.63 13.21 14.64
C GLN A 41 -15.16 13.06 13.21
N MET A 42 -14.69 12.04 12.49
CA MET A 42 -15.17 11.66 11.18
C MET A 42 -15.36 10.15 11.12
N GLN A 43 -16.43 9.70 10.47
CA GLN A 43 -16.73 8.29 10.31
C GLN A 43 -17.20 7.98 8.89
N LEU A 44 -16.88 6.77 8.42
CA LEU A 44 -17.39 6.28 7.15
C LEU A 44 -18.83 5.83 7.34
N VAL A 45 -19.72 6.29 6.47
CA VAL A 45 -21.13 5.91 6.46
C VAL A 45 -21.56 5.46 5.08
N GLU A 46 -22.54 4.56 5.04
CA GLU A 46 -23.29 4.28 3.83
C GLU A 46 -24.17 5.49 3.48
N MET A 47 -24.04 6.02 2.26
CA MET A 47 -24.71 7.26 1.89
C MET A 47 -26.25 7.20 2.01
N ALA A 48 -26.86 6.08 1.63
CA ALA A 48 -28.32 5.95 1.61
C ALA A 48 -28.93 5.84 3.02
N THR A 49 -28.27 5.11 3.92
CA THR A 49 -28.81 4.75 5.25
C THR A 49 -28.19 5.54 6.39
N GLN A 50 -27.07 6.23 6.11
CA GLN A 50 -26.20 6.86 7.10
C GLN A 50 -25.66 5.89 8.16
N ARG A 51 -25.74 4.57 7.90
CA ARG A 51 -25.20 3.55 8.81
C ARG A 51 -23.68 3.62 8.82
N HIS A 52 -23.11 3.54 10.01
CA HIS A 52 -21.66 3.41 10.19
C HIS A 52 -21.10 2.17 9.48
N VAL A 53 -19.96 2.35 8.82
CA VAL A 53 -19.23 1.30 8.10
C VAL A 53 -17.83 1.19 8.69
N GLU A 54 -17.50 -0.01 9.17
CA GLU A 54 -16.12 -0.38 9.49
C GLU A 54 -15.48 -1.01 8.25
N PRO A 55 -14.49 -0.35 7.62
CA PRO A 55 -13.85 -0.87 6.42
C PRO A 55 -12.91 -2.02 6.77
N VAL A 56 -13.10 -3.17 6.12
CA VAL A 56 -12.20 -4.34 6.20
C VAL A 56 -11.61 -4.67 4.83
N MET A 57 -10.42 -5.26 4.82
CA MET A 57 -9.80 -5.78 3.60
C MET A 57 -10.14 -7.26 3.46
N VAL A 58 -10.72 -7.63 2.32
CA VAL A 58 -11.10 -9.01 2.02
C VAL A 58 -10.41 -9.50 0.76
N ASP A 59 -10.14 -10.80 0.69
CA ASP A 59 -9.87 -11.45 -0.60
C ASP A 59 -11.16 -11.42 -1.43
N LYS A 60 -11.07 -10.85 -2.63
CA LYS A 60 -12.20 -10.70 -3.53
C LYS A 60 -12.78 -12.05 -3.98
N ALA A 61 -11.94 -13.09 -4.12
CA ALA A 61 -12.39 -14.39 -4.63
C ALA A 61 -13.21 -15.17 -3.59
N THR A 62 -12.80 -15.11 -2.32
CA THR A 62 -13.39 -15.90 -1.23
C THR A 62 -14.32 -15.09 -0.33
N GLY A 63 -14.17 -13.77 -0.29
CA GLY A 63 -14.84 -12.89 0.66
C GLY A 63 -14.25 -12.93 2.07
N GLU A 64 -13.17 -13.69 2.29
CA GLU A 64 -12.54 -13.82 3.59
C GLU A 64 -11.69 -12.59 3.93
N GLU A 65 -11.72 -12.16 5.19
CA GLU A 65 -10.88 -11.06 5.66
C GLU A 65 -9.38 -11.41 5.60
N ILE A 66 -8.58 -10.42 5.22
CA ILE A 66 -7.12 -10.50 5.20
C ILE A 66 -6.57 -10.26 6.61
N ILE A 67 -6.43 -11.35 7.37
CA ILE A 67 -5.94 -11.33 8.76
C ILE A 67 -4.44 -11.65 8.86
N PRO A 68 -3.72 -11.11 9.86
CA PRO A 68 -2.34 -11.50 10.14
C PRO A 68 -2.19 -13.00 10.36
N GLY A 69 -1.11 -13.59 9.85
CA GLY A 69 -0.77 -15.01 10.06
C GLY A 69 -1.41 -16.00 9.10
N LYS A 70 -2.56 -15.67 8.48
CA LYS A 70 -3.18 -16.51 7.45
C LYS A 70 -2.59 -16.28 6.06
N TYR A 71 -2.23 -15.05 5.74
CA TYR A 71 -1.72 -14.65 4.42
C TYR A 71 -0.25 -14.23 4.50
N ALA A 72 0.48 -14.44 3.40
CA ALA A 72 1.88 -14.06 3.26
C ALA A 72 2.13 -13.34 1.94
N MET A 73 3.01 -12.34 1.96
CA MET A 73 3.54 -11.73 0.75
C MET A 73 4.70 -12.56 0.22
N VAL A 74 4.61 -12.98 -1.04
CA VAL A 74 5.64 -13.77 -1.74
C VAL A 74 6.05 -13.08 -3.04
N PRO A 75 7.26 -13.33 -3.57
CA PRO A 75 7.67 -12.82 -4.87
C PRO A 75 6.69 -13.27 -5.96
N GLY A 76 6.18 -12.30 -6.73
CA GLY A 76 5.32 -12.59 -7.87
C GLY A 76 6.09 -13.11 -9.09
N PRO A 77 5.37 -13.50 -10.17
CA PRO A 77 5.99 -14.07 -11.38
C PRO A 77 7.05 -13.16 -12.02
N ALA A 78 6.86 -11.84 -11.96
CA ALA A 78 7.78 -10.84 -12.50
C ALA A 78 8.77 -10.29 -11.46
N ALA A 79 8.92 -10.94 -10.29
CA ALA A 79 9.81 -10.46 -9.25
C ALA A 79 11.27 -10.47 -9.72
N SER A 80 11.98 -9.36 -9.49
CA SER A 80 13.40 -9.25 -9.79
C SER A 80 14.23 -10.24 -8.97
N PRO A 81 15.44 -10.61 -9.42
CA PRO A 81 16.35 -11.44 -8.64
C PRO A 81 16.57 -10.93 -7.21
N LEU A 82 16.67 -9.61 -7.05
CA LEU A 82 16.81 -8.97 -5.74
C LEU A 82 15.59 -9.19 -4.83
N MET A 83 14.37 -9.14 -5.39
CA MET A 83 13.16 -9.39 -4.61
C MET A 83 13.07 -10.85 -4.15
N LYS A 84 13.43 -11.80 -5.03
CA LYS A 84 13.50 -13.23 -4.69
C LYS A 84 14.53 -13.49 -3.58
N TYR A 85 15.74 -12.94 -3.75
CA TYR A 85 16.80 -13.00 -2.75
C TYR A 85 16.36 -12.41 -1.40
N ARG A 86 15.73 -11.22 -1.40
CA ARG A 86 15.21 -10.59 -0.18
C ARG A 86 14.19 -11.47 0.52
N HIS A 87 13.29 -12.11 -0.22
CA HIS A 87 12.29 -12.99 0.36
C HIS A 87 12.91 -14.22 1.02
N GLU A 88 13.80 -14.93 0.32
CA GLU A 88 14.50 -16.10 0.87
C GLU A 88 15.33 -15.76 2.10
N TYR A 89 16.01 -14.61 2.09
CA TYR A 89 16.75 -14.11 3.24
C TYR A 89 15.84 -13.90 4.46
N LEU A 90 14.63 -13.35 4.27
CA LEU A 90 13.68 -13.14 5.36
C LEU A 90 13.11 -14.46 5.91
N LEU A 91 12.92 -15.48 5.05
CA LEU A 91 12.51 -16.81 5.48
C LEU A 91 13.59 -17.47 6.37
N ARG A 92 14.85 -17.48 5.92
CA ARG A 92 15.98 -18.01 6.71
C ARG A 92 16.11 -17.32 8.07
N LYS A 93 15.98 -15.99 8.09
CA LYS A 93 16.02 -15.22 9.35
C LYS A 93 14.88 -15.58 10.29
N ARG A 94 13.68 -15.88 9.77
CA ARG A 94 12.54 -16.35 10.57
C ARG A 94 12.78 -17.75 11.13
N GLU A 95 13.50 -18.60 10.39
CA GLU A 95 13.90 -19.96 10.80
C GLU A 95 15.06 -19.97 11.83
N GLY A 96 15.58 -18.79 12.20
CA GLY A 96 16.59 -18.63 13.24
C GLY A 96 18.02 -18.50 12.70
N ASP A 97 18.22 -18.50 11.38
CA ASP A 97 19.52 -18.22 10.79
C ASP A 97 19.83 -16.72 10.90
N SER A 98 20.62 -16.37 11.90
CA SER A 98 21.10 -15.01 12.17
C SER A 98 22.55 -14.80 11.73
N GLY A 99 23.21 -15.82 11.19
CA GLY A 99 24.64 -15.80 10.87
C GLY A 99 24.96 -15.15 9.52
N GLN A 100 24.04 -15.23 8.56
CA GLN A 100 24.27 -14.72 7.21
C GLN A 100 23.85 -13.25 7.09
N LYS A 101 24.76 -12.38 6.64
CA LYS A 101 24.45 -10.97 6.35
C LYS A 101 23.69 -10.84 5.03
N PHE A 102 22.82 -9.83 4.95
CA PHE A 102 22.16 -9.48 3.68
C PHE A 102 23.18 -8.97 2.66
N GLN A 103 23.66 -9.85 1.78
CA GLN A 103 24.59 -9.54 0.68
C GLN A 103 24.01 -10.03 -0.66
N PRO A 104 23.15 -9.24 -1.32
CA PRO A 104 22.70 -9.58 -2.67
C PRO A 104 23.88 -9.47 -3.66
N GLU A 105 23.91 -10.35 -4.66
CA GLU A 105 24.73 -10.17 -5.86
C GLU A 105 24.46 -8.77 -6.46
N PRO A 106 25.48 -8.03 -6.92
CA PRO A 106 25.28 -6.73 -7.55
C PRO A 106 24.25 -6.85 -8.69
N TYR A 107 23.20 -6.03 -8.60
CA TYR A 107 22.17 -5.92 -9.63
C TYR A 107 22.81 -5.48 -10.95
N ARG A 108 22.96 -6.41 -11.90
CA ARG A 108 23.29 -6.08 -13.29
C ARG A 108 21.99 -5.75 -14.02
N ASP A 109 21.81 -4.47 -14.33
CA ASP A 109 20.68 -4.02 -15.12
C ASP A 109 20.92 -4.41 -16.59
N ALA A 110 20.23 -5.44 -17.08
CA ALA A 110 20.33 -5.88 -18.48
C ALA A 110 19.79 -4.84 -19.48
N SER A 111 19.18 -3.75 -19.00
CA SER A 111 18.68 -2.63 -19.81
C SER A 111 19.76 -1.60 -20.22
N ASN A 112 21.00 -1.73 -19.74
CA ASN A 112 22.06 -0.74 -20.00
C ASN A 112 23.06 -1.13 -21.11
N GLU A 113 22.82 -2.20 -21.89
CA GLU A 113 23.74 -2.67 -22.95
C GLU A 113 23.27 -2.40 -24.39
N SER A 114 22.26 -1.54 -24.60
CA SER A 114 21.77 -1.20 -25.95
C SER A 114 21.89 0.28 -26.30
N ASP A 115 23.04 0.89 -26.02
CA ASP A 115 23.50 2.14 -26.65
C ASP A 115 25.04 2.19 -26.60
N GLN A 116 25.68 1.54 -27.58
CA GLN A 116 27.03 1.86 -28.07
C GLN A 116 27.00 1.91 -29.60
#